data_AF-A0A3D5C0M5-F1
#
_entry.id   AF-A0A3D5C0M5-F1
#
_cell.length_a   1.000
_cell.length_b   1.000
_cell.length_c   1.000
_cell.angle_alpha   90.00
_cell.angle_beta   90.00
_cell.angle_gamma   90.00
#
_symmetry.space_group_name_H-M   'P 1'
#
loop_
_entity.id
_entity.type
_entity.pdbx_description
1 polymer ?
#
loop_
_entity_poly.entity_id
_entity_poly.type
_entity_poly.pdbx_seq_one_letter_code
_entity_poly.pdbx_strand_id
1 'polypeptide(L)'
;VGDIFTRRVQALGGLGIVIDGVCRDISAIREVGLPLYARGVHGQGIDRRLMSVDTQQPVQISGVAVLPGDIVLGDGDGLVVLAPHTVHDVIAEASTHETLEAWIRAEISAGRGSLHTHYPPQPHVLDEFKAWMRSQGEDPSDMEFHL
;
A
#
# COMPACT_ATOMS: atom_id res chain seq x y z
N VAL A 1 12.11 2.66 -17.93
CA VAL A 1 13.12 1.84 -17.20
C VAL A 1 13.23 0.45 -17.83
N GLY A 2 14.42 -0.16 -17.86
CA GLY A 2 14.65 -1.52 -18.39
C GLY A 2 15.47 -2.38 -17.44
N ASP A 3 15.76 -3.61 -17.83
CA ASP A 3 16.35 -4.66 -16.97
C ASP A 3 17.73 -4.29 -16.39
N ILE A 4 18.63 -3.69 -17.17
CA ILE A 4 19.96 -3.29 -16.72
C ILE A 4 19.88 -2.30 -15.55
N PHE A 5 18.96 -1.33 -15.64
CA PHE A 5 18.75 -0.37 -14.56
C PHE A 5 18.19 -1.06 -13.32
N THR A 6 17.20 -1.95 -13.49
CA THR A 6 16.62 -2.73 -12.40
C THR A 6 17.66 -3.58 -11.67
N ARG A 7 18.54 -4.28 -12.42
CA ARG A 7 19.66 -5.06 -11.84
C ARG A 7 20.61 -4.17 -11.05
N ARG A 8 20.90 -2.96 -11.53
CA ARG A 8 21.76 -2.01 -10.81
C ARG A 8 21.13 -1.58 -9.49
N VAL A 9 19.84 -1.25 -9.48
CA VAL A 9 19.12 -0.88 -8.24
C VAL A 9 19.13 -2.05 -7.25
N GLN A 10 18.83 -3.26 -7.71
CA GLN A 10 18.89 -4.45 -6.84
C GLN A 10 20.30 -4.69 -6.27
N ALA A 11 21.34 -4.59 -7.10
CA ALA A 11 22.72 -4.78 -6.67
C ALA A 11 23.19 -3.73 -5.63
N LEU A 12 22.53 -2.57 -5.59
CA LEU A 12 22.75 -1.53 -4.59
C LEU A 12 21.88 -1.72 -3.32
N GLY A 13 21.09 -2.79 -3.25
CA GLY A 13 20.20 -3.06 -2.11
C GLY A 13 18.89 -2.28 -2.14
N GLY A 14 18.49 -1.71 -3.29
CA GLY A 14 17.17 -1.10 -3.43
C GLY A 14 16.04 -2.12 -3.27
N LEU A 15 14.94 -1.70 -2.66
CA LEU A 15 13.80 -2.58 -2.32
C LEU A 15 12.71 -2.61 -3.39
N GLY A 16 12.70 -1.64 -4.30
CA GLY A 16 11.73 -1.55 -5.38
C GLY A 16 11.97 -0.34 -6.27
N ILE A 17 11.20 -0.25 -7.35
CA ILE A 17 11.23 0.87 -8.30
C ILE A 17 9.79 1.32 -8.56
N VAL A 18 9.54 2.62 -8.45
CA VAL A 18 8.27 3.25 -8.84
C VAL A 18 8.52 4.27 -9.94
N ILE A 19 7.71 4.22 -10.99
CA ILE A 19 7.89 5.08 -12.17
C ILE A 19 6.53 5.65 -12.55
N ASP A 20 6.40 6.97 -12.55
CA ASP A 20 5.29 7.65 -13.20
C ASP A 20 5.52 7.70 -14.73
N GLY A 21 5.47 6.52 -15.35
CA GLY A 21 5.84 6.32 -16.75
C GLY A 21 5.80 4.84 -17.11
N VAL A 22 6.56 4.45 -18.14
CA VAL A 22 6.55 3.09 -18.67
C VAL A 22 7.88 2.35 -18.48
N CYS A 23 7.80 1.03 -18.40
CA CYS A 23 8.96 0.14 -18.40
C CYS A 23 9.08 -0.65 -19.72
N ARG A 24 10.25 -1.26 -19.94
CA ARG A 24 10.56 -2.16 -21.05
C ARG A 24 11.23 -3.41 -20.50
N ASP A 25 11.45 -4.42 -21.34
CA ASP A 25 12.16 -5.65 -20.98
C ASP A 25 11.45 -6.44 -19.85
N ILE A 26 10.11 -6.49 -19.83
CA ILE A 26 9.31 -7.08 -18.73
C ILE A 26 9.83 -8.47 -18.33
N SER A 27 10.05 -9.36 -19.30
CA SER A 27 10.47 -10.73 -19.02
C SER A 27 11.79 -10.76 -18.25
N ALA A 28 12.77 -9.96 -18.66
CA ALA A 28 14.05 -9.85 -17.97
C ALA A 28 13.93 -9.14 -16.61
N ILE A 29 13.07 -8.12 -16.48
CA ILE A 29 12.79 -7.45 -15.19
C ILE A 29 12.19 -8.44 -14.18
N ARG A 30 11.26 -9.30 -14.62
CA ARG A 30 10.64 -10.32 -13.74
C ARG A 30 11.67 -11.30 -13.18
N GLU A 31 12.68 -11.66 -13.97
CA GLU A 31 13.79 -12.51 -13.52
C GLU A 31 14.69 -11.82 -12.49
N VAL A 32 14.74 -10.49 -12.46
CA VAL A 32 15.47 -9.75 -11.41
C VAL A 32 14.80 -9.97 -10.04
N GLY A 33 13.47 -10.12 -10.00
CA GLY A 33 12.72 -10.30 -8.76
C GLY A 33 12.64 -9.05 -7.88
N LEU A 34 12.97 -7.88 -8.41
CA LEU A 34 12.79 -6.59 -7.75
C LEU A 34 11.39 -6.03 -8.06
N PRO A 35 10.55 -5.71 -7.05
CA PRO A 35 9.25 -5.07 -7.28
C PRO A 35 9.38 -3.80 -8.12
N LEU A 36 8.56 -3.70 -9.17
CA LEU A 36 8.55 -2.54 -10.06
C LEU A 36 7.12 -2.16 -10.43
N TYR A 37 6.80 -0.89 -10.17
CA TYR A 37 5.51 -0.28 -10.47
C TYR A 37 5.67 0.76 -11.58
N ALA A 38 4.84 0.64 -12.61
CA ALA A 38 4.83 1.53 -13.76
C ALA A 38 3.40 1.66 -14.30
N ARG A 39 3.09 2.75 -15.01
CA ARG A 39 1.78 2.95 -15.66
C ARG A 39 1.53 2.01 -16.84
N GLY A 40 2.58 1.39 -17.36
CA GLY A 40 2.46 0.50 -18.49
C GLY A 40 3.81 0.06 -19.03
N VAL A 41 3.75 -0.59 -20.18
CA VAL A 41 4.92 -1.17 -20.83
C VAL A 41 5.02 -0.61 -22.23
N HIS A 42 6.24 -0.25 -22.63
CA HIS A 42 6.52 0.15 -23.99
C HIS A 42 7.89 -0.34 -24.44
N GLY A 43 7.96 -0.92 -25.65
CA GLY A 43 9.19 -1.55 -26.15
C GLY A 43 10.26 -0.57 -26.67
N GLN A 44 9.89 0.69 -26.95
CA GLN A 44 10.86 1.66 -27.46
C GLN A 44 11.88 2.02 -26.39
N GLY A 45 13.14 2.10 -26.81
CA GLY A 45 14.21 2.65 -25.99
C GLY A 45 13.94 4.12 -25.66
N ILE A 46 14.50 4.57 -24.54
CA ILE A 46 14.52 5.98 -24.20
C ILE A 46 15.41 6.70 -25.21
N ASP A 47 14.86 7.67 -25.94
CA ASP A 47 15.68 8.53 -26.80
C ASP A 47 16.54 9.48 -25.94
N ARG A 48 17.55 10.12 -26.53
CA ARG A 48 18.43 11.03 -25.78
C ARG A 48 17.74 12.31 -25.29
N ARG A 49 16.45 12.51 -25.56
CA ARG A 49 15.71 13.70 -25.12
C ARG A 49 15.19 13.55 -23.70
N LEU A 50 14.98 12.32 -23.22
CA LEU A 50 14.64 12.07 -21.82
C LEU A 50 15.93 11.84 -21.03
N MET A 51 16.24 12.74 -20.11
CA MET A 51 17.40 12.64 -19.23
C MET A 51 16.99 12.89 -17.77
N SER A 52 17.75 12.33 -16.83
CA SER A 52 17.60 12.69 -15.42
C SER A 52 18.01 14.15 -15.24
N VAL A 53 17.13 14.96 -14.67
CA VAL A 53 17.39 16.39 -14.44
C VAL A 53 17.90 16.65 -13.02
N ASP A 54 17.45 15.87 -12.05
CA ASP A 54 17.82 16.02 -10.64
C ASP A 54 17.57 14.70 -9.88
N THR A 55 17.98 14.64 -8.62
CA THR A 55 17.76 13.53 -7.68
C THR A 55 17.47 14.07 -6.29
N GLN A 56 16.75 13.33 -5.45
CA GLN A 56 16.38 13.77 -4.09
C GLN A 56 15.61 15.11 -4.10
N GLN A 57 14.71 15.27 -5.06
CA GLN A 57 13.75 16.38 -5.13
C GLN A 57 12.33 15.88 -4.88
N PRO A 58 11.42 16.74 -4.41
CA PRO A 58 9.99 16.43 -4.40
C PRO A 58 9.50 16.12 -5.82
N VAL A 59 8.79 15.00 -5.96
CA VAL A 59 8.18 14.59 -7.23
C VAL A 59 6.70 14.30 -7.04
N GLN A 60 5.98 14.22 -8.16
CA GLN A 60 4.60 13.74 -8.17
C GLN A 60 4.55 12.38 -8.84
N ILE A 61 3.95 11.40 -8.17
CA ILE A 61 3.65 10.08 -8.72
C ILE A 61 2.14 9.90 -8.68
N SER A 62 1.51 9.88 -9.85
CA SER A 62 0.07 9.68 -9.99
C SER A 62 -0.83 10.60 -9.19
N GLY A 63 -0.47 11.89 -9.12
CA GLY A 63 -1.24 12.86 -8.34
C GLY A 63 -0.70 13.06 -6.93
N VAL A 64 0.09 12.12 -6.42
CA VAL A 64 0.56 12.10 -5.03
C VAL A 64 1.95 12.73 -4.94
N ALA A 65 2.12 13.67 -4.02
CA ALA A 65 3.43 14.23 -3.71
C ALA A 65 4.29 13.19 -2.99
N VAL A 66 5.53 13.03 -3.42
CA VAL A 66 6.52 12.13 -2.83
C VAL A 66 7.78 12.94 -2.55
N LEU A 67 8.15 13.01 -1.28
CA LEU A 67 9.32 13.74 -0.81
C LEU A 67 10.47 12.76 -0.51
N PRO A 68 11.73 13.21 -0.63
CA PRO A 68 12.86 12.47 -0.14
C PRO A 68 12.69 12.09 1.34
N GLY A 69 12.77 10.80 1.64
CA GLY A 69 12.61 10.27 3.00
C GLY A 69 11.21 9.73 3.32
N ASP A 70 10.22 9.95 2.44
CA ASP A 70 8.90 9.32 2.57
C ASP A 70 9.01 7.80 2.48
N ILE A 71 8.10 7.12 3.17
CA ILE A 71 7.99 5.67 3.15
C ILE A 71 6.96 5.29 2.10
N VAL A 72 7.38 4.43 1.16
CA VAL A 72 6.51 3.89 0.13
C VAL A 72 6.24 2.43 0.43
N LEU A 73 4.98 2.10 0.72
CA LEU A 73 4.51 0.73 0.87
C LEU A 73 3.83 0.31 -0.43
N GLY A 74 4.04 -0.93 -0.86
CA GLY A 74 3.46 -1.44 -2.08
C GLY A 74 3.17 -2.93 -2.05
N ASP A 75 2.07 -3.31 -2.68
CA ASP A 75 1.62 -4.69 -2.84
C ASP A 75 0.94 -4.92 -4.20
N GLY A 76 0.11 -5.97 -4.32
CA GLY A 76 -0.61 -6.28 -5.55
C GLY A 76 -1.68 -5.28 -5.94
N ASP A 77 -2.20 -4.50 -4.98
CA ASP A 77 -3.29 -3.55 -5.18
C ASP A 77 -2.76 -2.16 -5.55
N GLY A 78 -1.58 -1.79 -5.05
CA GLY A 78 -0.92 -0.57 -5.49
C GLY A 78 0.17 -0.07 -4.56
N LEU A 79 0.20 1.25 -4.40
CA LEU A 79 1.21 1.97 -3.63
C LEU A 79 0.55 2.96 -2.68
N VAL A 80 1.10 3.07 -1.47
CA VAL A 80 0.77 4.08 -0.47
C VAL A 80 2.04 4.83 -0.09
N VAL A 81 1.95 6.15 -0.01
CA VAL A 81 3.06 7.04 0.39
C VAL A 81 2.72 7.60 1.77
N LEU A 82 3.63 7.41 2.72
CA LEU A 82 3.49 7.83 4.10
C LEU A 82 4.61 8.80 4.47
N ALA A 83 4.23 9.91 5.08
CA ALA A 83 5.21 10.78 5.72
C ALA A 83 5.77 10.06 6.96
N PRO A 84 7.09 10.14 7.25
CA PRO A 84 7.69 9.35 8.34
C PRO A 84 7.06 9.58 9.71
N HIS A 85 6.55 10.79 9.97
CA HIS A 85 5.96 11.15 11.25
C HIS A 85 4.53 10.60 11.45
N THR A 86 3.86 10.13 10.40
CA THR A 86 2.49 9.58 10.50
C THR A 86 2.46 8.06 10.63
N VAL A 87 3.60 7.39 10.50
CA VAL A 87 3.69 5.92 10.41
C VAL A 87 3.08 5.23 11.62
N HIS A 88 3.39 5.69 12.83
CA HIS A 88 2.88 5.06 14.05
C HIS A 88 1.37 5.16 14.17
N ASP A 89 0.80 6.33 13.85
CA ASP A 89 -0.63 6.57 13.89
C ASP A 89 -1.36 5.70 12.84
N VAL A 90 -0.82 5.68 11.61
CA VAL A 90 -1.35 4.85 10.53
C VAL A 90 -1.30 3.37 10.87
N ILE A 91 -0.23 2.87 11.50
CA ILE A 91 -0.13 1.47 11.91
C ILE A 91 -1.18 1.13 12.99
N ALA A 92 -1.39 2.02 13.97
CA ALA A 92 -2.35 1.80 15.03
C ALA A 92 -3.79 1.73 14.50
N GLU A 93 -4.16 2.67 13.62
CA GLU A 93 -5.47 2.72 12.97
C GLU A 93 -5.67 1.51 12.03
N ALA A 94 -4.69 1.22 11.16
CA ALA A 94 -4.78 0.11 10.21
C ALA A 94 -4.89 -1.25 10.92
N SER A 95 -4.19 -1.46 12.04
CA SER A 95 -4.27 -2.71 12.81
C SER A 95 -5.67 -2.93 13.41
N THR A 96 -6.29 -1.84 13.88
CA THR A 96 -7.66 -1.83 14.39
C THR A 96 -8.66 -2.15 13.29
N HIS A 97 -8.52 -1.49 12.14
CA HIS A 97 -9.36 -1.73 10.97
C HIS A 97 -9.22 -3.15 10.42
N GLU A 98 -8.02 -3.70 10.31
CA GLU A 98 -7.81 -5.08 9.83
C GLU A 98 -8.50 -6.10 10.75
N THR A 99 -8.42 -5.91 12.07
CA THR A 99 -9.09 -6.79 13.05
C THR A 99 -10.62 -6.72 12.90
N LEU A 100 -11.17 -5.51 12.74
CA LEU A 100 -12.59 -5.30 12.50
C LEU A 100 -13.05 -5.94 11.18
N GLU A 101 -12.31 -5.73 10.09
CA GLU A 101 -12.64 -6.31 8.79
C GLU A 101 -12.56 -7.85 8.80
N ALA A 102 -11.57 -8.42 9.48
CA ALA A 102 -11.46 -9.87 9.64
C ALA A 102 -12.66 -10.46 10.38
N TRP A 103 -13.12 -9.78 11.44
CA TRP A 103 -14.31 -10.18 12.18
C TRP A 103 -15.59 -10.03 11.35
N ILE A 104 -15.78 -8.90 10.67
CA ILE A 104 -16.92 -8.68 9.74
C ILE A 104 -16.96 -9.77 8.67
N ARG A 105 -15.80 -10.10 8.09
CA ARG A 105 -15.67 -11.15 7.07
C ARG A 105 -16.09 -12.51 7.62
N ALA A 106 -15.74 -12.82 8.87
CA ALA A 106 -16.15 -14.05 9.54
C ALA A 106 -17.67 -14.09 9.79
N GLU A 107 -18.29 -13.00 10.25
CA GLU A 107 -19.73 -12.91 10.48
C GLU A 107 -20.54 -13.07 9.19
N ILE A 108 -20.11 -12.40 8.11
CA ILE A 108 -20.73 -12.52 6.79
C ILE A 108 -20.58 -13.96 6.26
N SER A 109 -19.38 -14.55 6.36
CA SER A 109 -19.12 -15.92 5.88
C SER A 109 -19.93 -16.97 6.66
N ALA A 110 -20.21 -16.70 7.93
CA ALA A 110 -21.04 -17.56 8.77
C ALA A 110 -22.55 -17.33 8.57
N GLY A 111 -22.96 -16.38 7.72
CA GLY A 111 -24.36 -16.06 7.43
C GLY A 111 -25.09 -15.29 8.54
N ARG A 112 -24.37 -14.77 9.55
CA ARG A 112 -24.93 -13.93 10.61
C ARG A 112 -24.84 -12.45 10.27
N GLY A 113 -23.80 -12.06 9.54
CA GLY A 113 -23.58 -10.69 9.09
C GLY A 113 -24.36 -10.34 7.83
N SER A 114 -24.65 -9.04 7.65
CA SER A 114 -25.31 -8.49 6.47
C SER A 114 -24.49 -7.36 5.87
N LEU A 115 -24.37 -7.32 4.54
CA LEU A 115 -23.69 -6.21 3.83
C LEU A 115 -24.33 -4.85 4.13
N HIS A 116 -25.62 -4.79 4.43
CA HIS A 116 -26.31 -3.53 4.70
C HIS A 116 -26.00 -2.94 6.09
N THR A 117 -25.50 -3.74 7.01
CA THR A 117 -25.21 -3.30 8.39
C THR A 117 -23.75 -3.43 8.78
N HIS A 118 -23.03 -4.41 8.23
CA HIS A 118 -21.65 -4.70 8.59
C HIS A 118 -20.63 -4.02 7.66
N TYR A 119 -21.03 -3.53 6.49
CA TYR A 119 -20.10 -2.88 5.55
C TYR A 119 -20.77 -1.72 4.77
N PRO A 120 -20.63 -0.46 5.23
CA PRO A 120 -19.86 -0.03 6.40
C PRO A 120 -20.54 -0.44 7.72
N PRO A 121 -19.75 -0.68 8.79
CA PRO A 121 -20.28 -1.12 10.07
C PRO A 121 -21.12 -0.02 10.73
N GLN A 122 -22.37 -0.34 11.02
CA GLN A 122 -23.26 0.53 11.79
C GLN A 122 -22.90 0.50 13.29
N PRO A 123 -23.33 1.49 14.10
CA PRO A 123 -22.97 1.57 15.51
C PRO A 123 -23.23 0.28 16.32
N HIS A 124 -24.34 -0.41 16.10
CA HIS A 124 -24.63 -1.67 16.79
C HIS A 124 -23.65 -2.79 16.44
N VAL A 125 -23.14 -2.82 15.21
CA VAL A 125 -22.11 -3.79 14.77
C VAL A 125 -20.78 -3.51 15.45
N LEU A 126 -20.44 -2.23 15.67
CA LEU A 126 -19.25 -1.86 16.45
C LEU A 126 -19.39 -2.26 17.92
N ASP A 127 -20.59 -2.18 18.50
CA ASP A 127 -20.84 -2.66 19.87
C ASP A 127 -20.70 -4.19 19.97
N GLU A 128 -21.21 -4.92 18.98
CA GLU A 128 -21.01 -6.38 18.87
C GLU A 128 -19.53 -6.74 18.72
N PHE A 129 -18.79 -6.01 17.87
CA PHE A 129 -17.35 -6.19 17.71
C PHE A 129 -16.59 -5.95 19.02
N LYS A 130 -16.88 -4.85 19.73
CA LYS A 130 -16.29 -4.55 21.04
C LYS A 130 -16.61 -5.64 22.08
N ALA A 131 -17.82 -6.19 22.06
CA ALA A 131 -18.17 -7.32 22.92
C ALA A 131 -17.39 -8.59 22.55
N TRP A 132 -17.19 -8.85 21.25
CA TRP A 132 -16.36 -9.95 20.77
C TRP A 132 -14.89 -9.80 21.21
N MET A 133 -14.28 -8.62 21.06
CA MET A 133 -12.90 -8.37 21.51
C MET A 133 -12.72 -8.64 23.01
N ARG A 134 -13.64 -8.17 23.85
CA ARG A 134 -13.63 -8.45 25.29
C ARG A 134 -13.71 -9.95 25.59
N SER A 135 -14.44 -10.72 24.78
CA SER A 135 -14.50 -12.18 24.91
C SER A 135 -13.18 -12.88 24.56
N GLN A 136 -12.34 -12.25 23.73
CA GLN A 136 -10.99 -12.72 23.40
C GLN A 136 -9.92 -12.26 24.42
N GLY A 137 -10.31 -11.45 25.41
CA GLY A 137 -9.39 -10.91 26.43
C GLY A 137 -8.67 -9.63 26.00
N GLU A 138 -9.13 -8.97 24.94
CA GLU A 138 -8.62 -7.69 24.48
C GLU A 138 -9.47 -6.53 25.01
N ASP A 139 -8.83 -5.38 25.31
CA ASP A 139 -9.52 -4.17 25.76
C ASP A 139 -9.69 -3.17 24.60
N PRO A 140 -10.91 -2.98 24.08
CA PRO A 140 -11.16 -2.05 22.98
C PRO A 140 -11.39 -0.60 23.46
N SER A 141 -11.11 -0.24 24.72
CA SER A 141 -11.37 1.10 25.26
C SER A 141 -10.67 2.22 24.50
N ASP A 142 -9.50 1.92 23.94
CA ASP A 142 -8.61 2.88 23.29
C ASP A 142 -8.83 2.95 21.77
N MET A 143 -9.78 2.17 21.23
CA MET A 143 -10.11 2.15 19.81
C MET A 143 -11.13 3.25 19.45
N GLU A 144 -10.65 4.28 18.77
CA GLU A 144 -11.50 5.22 18.04
C GLU A 144 -11.75 4.69 16.62
N PHE A 145 -13.01 4.43 16.29
CA PHE A 145 -13.43 4.12 14.92
C PHE A 145 -13.83 5.43 14.24
N HIS A 146 -13.00 5.93 13.33
CA HIS A 146 -13.35 7.05 12.49
C HIS A 146 -14.18 6.53 11.29
N LEU A 147 -15.50 6.61 11.42
CA LEU A 147 -16.48 6.28 10.37
C LEU A 147 -16.58 7.39 9.31
#